data_AF-A0A2E0QUA9-F1
#
_entry.id   AF-A0A2E0QUA9-F1
#
_cell.length_a   1.000
_cell.length_b   1.000
_cell.length_c   1.000
_cell.angle_alpha   90.00
_cell.angle_beta   90.00
_cell.angle_gamma   90.00
#
_symmetry.space_group_name_H-M   'P 1'
#
loop_
_entity.id
_entity.type
_entity.pdbx_description
1 polymer ?
#
loop_
_entity_poly.entity_id
_entity_poly.type
_entity_poly.pdbx_seq_one_letter_code
_entity_poly.pdbx_strand_id
1 'polypeptide(L)'
;MFIADCVGVDLYFLDRGRYEIENAFVLSSAQKPLVVTGRADGNCSLTLTNVYIKRVGPSEPALAASRSVLNATRLTLENLPLKVTGESNLKDCLIEGKAVPEDTSENGADLPGLLKAVVPDDYCEKL
;
A
#
# COMPACT_ATOMS: atom_id res chain seq x y z
N MET A 1 9.97 -5.66 5.81
CA MET A 1 9.35 -6.85 5.15
C MET A 1 9.40 -6.66 3.64
N PHE A 2 9.77 -7.68 2.87
CA PHE A 2 9.78 -7.63 1.40
C PHE A 2 8.80 -8.66 0.83
N ILE A 3 7.97 -8.26 -0.15
CA ILE A 3 7.00 -9.11 -0.84
C ILE A 3 7.17 -8.93 -2.35
N ALA A 4 7.24 -10.04 -3.09
CA ALA A 4 7.35 -10.04 -4.55
C ALA A 4 6.78 -11.34 -5.14
N ASP A 5 6.51 -11.31 -6.44
CA ASP A 5 6.17 -12.49 -7.26
C ASP A 5 4.97 -13.30 -6.77
N CYS A 6 4.01 -12.65 -6.09
CA CYS A 6 2.73 -13.26 -5.78
C CYS A 6 1.86 -13.36 -7.03
N VAL A 7 1.10 -14.45 -7.16
CA VAL A 7 0.28 -14.70 -8.36
C VAL A 7 -1.13 -14.10 -8.24
N GLY A 8 -1.82 -14.39 -7.13
CA GLY A 8 -3.24 -14.04 -6.96
C GLY A 8 -3.46 -12.69 -6.28
N VAL A 9 -2.93 -12.53 -5.07
CA VAL A 9 -3.05 -11.31 -4.26
C VAL A 9 -1.78 -11.08 -3.47
N ASP A 10 -1.27 -9.84 -3.42
CA ASP A 10 -0.10 -9.53 -2.57
C ASP A 10 -0.56 -9.29 -1.12
N LEU A 11 -1.56 -8.43 -0.92
CA LEU A 11 -2.06 -8.04 0.40
C LEU A 11 -3.58 -8.16 0.48
N TYR A 12 -4.08 -9.03 1.36
CA TYR A 12 -5.52 -9.26 1.53
C TYR A 12 -5.96 -9.23 2.99
N PHE A 13 -6.78 -8.24 3.34
CA PHE A 13 -7.26 -8.02 4.71
C PHE A 13 -8.77 -7.98 4.75
N LEU A 14 -9.35 -8.81 5.61
CA LEU A 14 -10.78 -9.10 5.62
C LEU A 14 -11.38 -9.00 7.02
N ASP A 15 -12.71 -8.94 6.99
CA ASP A 15 -13.59 -9.30 8.09
C ASP A 15 -13.68 -8.22 9.18
N ARG A 16 -13.55 -8.58 10.46
CA ARG A 16 -13.53 -7.63 11.59
C ARG A 16 -12.11 -7.35 12.10
N GLY A 17 -11.11 -7.65 11.26
CA GLY A 17 -9.71 -7.61 11.66
C GLY A 17 -9.17 -6.20 11.83
N ARG A 18 -8.14 -6.09 12.67
CA ARG A 18 -7.30 -4.90 12.80
C ARG A 18 -5.88 -5.31 12.49
N TYR A 19 -5.37 -4.81 11.38
CA TYR A 19 -4.09 -5.21 10.82
C TYR A 19 -3.15 -4.02 10.77
N GLU A 20 -1.86 -4.30 10.89
CA GLU A 20 -0.81 -3.30 10.83
C GLU A 20 0.35 -3.85 10.00
N ILE A 21 0.85 -3.03 9.09
CA ILE A 21 2.07 -3.29 8.33
C ILE A 21 3.00 -2.11 8.51
N GLU A 22 4.22 -2.40 8.92
CA GLU A 22 5.26 -1.39 9.07
C GLU A 22 6.50 -1.77 8.25
N ASN A 23 7.17 -0.75 7.69
CA ASN A 23 8.49 -0.89 7.05
C ASN A 23 8.50 -2.00 6.00
N ALA A 24 7.61 -1.87 5.01
CA ALA A 24 7.40 -2.88 3.99
C ALA A 24 7.64 -2.35 2.59
N PHE A 25 8.17 -3.24 1.75
CA PHE A 25 8.39 -3.00 0.35
C PHE A 25 7.74 -4.12 -0.47
N VAL A 26 6.85 -3.76 -1.38
CA VAL A 26 6.05 -4.71 -2.17
C VAL A 26 6.26 -4.46 -3.66
N LEU A 27 6.89 -5.41 -4.34
CA LEU A 27 6.91 -5.48 -5.80
C LEU A 27 5.69 -6.26 -6.27
N SER A 28 4.61 -5.54 -6.48
CA SER A 28 3.31 -6.12 -6.78
C SER A 28 3.21 -6.53 -8.25
N SER A 29 3.26 -7.83 -8.51
CA SER A 29 2.94 -8.44 -9.80
C SER A 29 1.61 -9.23 -9.78
N ALA A 30 1.00 -9.42 -8.61
CA ALA A 30 -0.23 -10.21 -8.45
C ALA A 30 -1.45 -9.61 -9.17
N GLN A 31 -2.48 -10.39 -9.45
CA GLN A 31 -3.71 -9.84 -10.04
C GLN A 31 -4.36 -8.76 -9.17
N LYS A 32 -4.34 -8.96 -7.84
CA LYS A 32 -4.88 -7.99 -6.86
C LYS A 32 -3.75 -7.46 -5.97
N PRO A 33 -3.34 -6.20 -6.11
CA PRO A 33 -2.20 -5.66 -5.36
C PRO A 33 -2.50 -5.47 -3.87
N LEU A 34 -3.63 -4.85 -3.54
CA LEU A 34 -4.05 -4.62 -2.17
C LEU A 34 -5.57 -4.62 -2.11
N VAL A 35 -6.15 -5.40 -1.20
CA VAL A 35 -7.58 -5.34 -0.92
C VAL A 35 -7.84 -5.35 0.58
N VAL A 36 -8.58 -4.35 1.05
CA VAL A 36 -9.10 -4.23 2.41
C VAL A 36 -10.61 -4.16 2.34
N THR A 37 -11.32 -5.05 3.04
CA THR A 37 -12.79 -5.01 3.08
C THR A 37 -13.37 -5.66 4.33
N GLY A 38 -14.40 -5.04 4.91
CA GLY A 38 -15.14 -5.59 6.05
C GLY A 38 -16.37 -6.42 5.65
N ARG A 39 -16.96 -7.12 6.63
CA ARG A 39 -18.23 -7.84 6.46
C ARG A 39 -19.44 -6.93 6.66
N ALA A 40 -20.63 -7.46 6.41
CA ALA A 40 -21.87 -6.72 6.61
C ALA A 40 -22.09 -6.25 8.06
N ASP A 41 -21.57 -7.00 9.02
CA ASP A 41 -21.74 -6.84 10.44
C ASP A 41 -20.44 -6.44 11.17
N GLY A 42 -19.43 -5.95 10.44
CA GLY A 42 -18.22 -5.42 11.07
C GLY A 42 -17.23 -4.81 10.10
N ASN A 43 -16.36 -3.94 10.64
CA ASN A 43 -15.38 -3.20 9.88
C ASN A 43 -13.98 -3.84 9.96
N CYS A 44 -13.24 -3.76 8.85
CA CYS A 44 -11.83 -4.11 8.78
C CYS A 44 -10.98 -2.83 8.83
N SER A 45 -9.96 -2.76 9.69
CA SER A 45 -9.02 -1.64 9.69
C SER A 45 -7.61 -2.11 9.32
N LEU A 46 -6.97 -1.38 8.41
CA LEU A 46 -5.57 -1.57 8.06
C LEU A 46 -4.79 -0.28 8.34
N THR A 47 -3.72 -0.40 9.11
CA THR A 47 -2.73 0.66 9.31
C THR A 47 -1.46 0.33 8.52
N LEU A 48 -1.01 1.26 7.69
CA LEU A 48 0.22 1.18 6.91
C LEU A 48 1.18 2.28 7.36
N THR A 49 2.34 1.89 7.88
CA THR A 49 3.37 2.84 8.32
C THR A 49 4.65 2.61 7.53
N ASN A 50 5.09 3.62 6.79
CA ASN A 50 6.34 3.55 6.03
C ASN A 50 6.37 2.36 5.06
N VAL A 51 5.42 2.33 4.14
CA VAL A 51 5.19 1.23 3.21
C VAL A 51 5.33 1.73 1.78
N TYR A 52 6.04 0.96 0.97
CA TYR A 52 6.17 1.20 -0.45
C TYR A 52 5.59 0.03 -1.24
N ILE A 53 4.74 0.33 -2.22
CA ILE A 53 4.18 -0.66 -3.13
C ILE A 53 4.39 -0.15 -4.56
N LYS A 54 5.18 -0.88 -5.35
CA LYS A 54 5.35 -0.63 -6.77
C LYS A 54 4.63 -1.68 -7.58
N ARG A 55 3.80 -1.24 -8.51
CA ARG A 55 3.17 -2.14 -9.48
C ARG A 55 4.17 -2.52 -10.57
N VAL A 56 4.27 -3.83 -10.83
CA VAL A 56 5.06 -4.43 -11.90
C VAL A 56 4.12 -5.24 -12.80
N GLY A 57 3.51 -4.57 -13.77
CA GLY A 57 2.56 -5.19 -14.73
C GLY A 57 1.23 -4.44 -14.88
N PRO A 58 0.24 -5.01 -15.60
CA PRO A 58 -1.06 -4.38 -15.82
C PRO A 58 -1.80 -4.09 -14.50
N SER A 59 -2.54 -2.98 -14.48
CA SER A 59 -2.95 -2.31 -13.25
C SER A 59 -4.41 -2.60 -12.89
N GLU A 60 -4.61 -3.41 -11.85
CA GLU A 60 -5.80 -3.27 -10.99
C GLU A 60 -5.47 -2.30 -9.85
N PRO A 61 -6.43 -1.48 -9.39
CA PRO A 61 -6.18 -0.55 -8.30
C PRO A 61 -6.00 -1.28 -6.97
N ALA A 62 -5.22 -0.67 -6.08
CA ALA A 62 -5.33 -0.94 -4.65
C ALA A 62 -6.74 -0.54 -4.19
N LEU A 63 -7.39 -1.39 -3.39
CA LEU A 63 -8.79 -1.21 -3.00
C LEU A 63 -8.95 -1.15 -1.48
N ALA A 64 -9.42 -0.02 -0.98
CA ALA A 64 -10.03 0.11 0.33
C ALA A 64 -11.55 0.15 0.15
N ALA A 65 -12.20 -1.01 0.23
CA ALA A 65 -13.61 -1.15 -0.07
C ALA A 65 -14.51 -0.63 1.08
N SER A 66 -15.81 -0.62 0.86
CA SER A 66 -16.77 -0.20 1.89
C SER A 66 -16.65 -1.07 3.14
N ARG A 67 -16.97 -0.47 4.30
CA ARG A 67 -16.80 -1.10 5.63
C ARG A 67 -15.33 -1.43 5.94
N SER A 68 -14.42 -0.64 5.40
CA SER A 68 -13.02 -0.67 5.80
C SER A 68 -12.50 0.73 6.11
N VAL A 69 -11.45 0.77 6.94
CA VAL A 69 -10.69 1.96 7.27
C VAL A 69 -9.24 1.72 6.87
N LEU A 70 -8.72 2.55 5.98
CA LEU A 70 -7.31 2.57 5.61
C LEU A 70 -6.62 3.76 6.27
N ASN A 71 -5.76 3.50 7.24
CA ASN A 71 -4.88 4.51 7.81
C ASN A 71 -3.50 4.33 7.21
N ALA A 72 -2.93 5.38 6.62
CA ALA A 72 -1.61 5.34 6.05
C ALA A 72 -0.78 6.54 6.49
N THR A 73 0.47 6.29 6.82
CA THR A 73 1.48 7.33 7.05
C THR A 73 2.75 6.95 6.31
N ARG A 74 3.25 7.85 5.45
CA ARG A 74 4.40 7.57 4.56
C ARG A 74 4.16 6.33 3.68
N LEU A 75 2.97 6.26 3.06
CA LEU A 75 2.68 5.26 2.04
C LEU A 75 3.05 5.79 0.67
N THR A 76 3.77 4.99 -0.12
CA THR A 76 4.00 5.27 -1.53
C THR A 76 3.41 4.16 -2.39
N LEU A 77 2.51 4.52 -3.31
CA LEU A 77 1.98 3.64 -4.34
C LEU A 77 2.52 4.09 -5.70
N GLU A 78 3.50 3.38 -6.25
CA GLU A 78 4.09 3.66 -7.55
C GLU A 78 3.42 2.82 -8.64
N ASN A 79 2.98 3.49 -9.72
CA ASN A 79 2.23 2.88 -10.84
C ASN A 79 0.98 2.11 -10.39
N LEU A 80 0.44 2.45 -9.22
CA LEU A 80 -0.66 1.76 -8.56
C LEU A 80 -1.72 2.77 -8.11
N PRO A 81 -2.85 2.88 -8.82
CA PRO A 81 -3.94 3.74 -8.41
C PRO A 81 -4.60 3.21 -7.13
N LEU A 82 -5.07 4.13 -6.29
CA LEU A 82 -5.83 3.82 -5.07
C LEU A 82 -7.31 4.12 -5.30
N LYS A 83 -8.15 3.11 -5.11
CA LYS A 83 -9.61 3.25 -5.09
C LYS A 83 -10.12 3.08 -3.67
N VAL A 84 -10.77 4.12 -3.15
CA VAL A 84 -11.39 4.10 -1.81
C VAL A 84 -12.90 4.22 -1.96
N THR A 85 -13.62 3.23 -1.40
CA THR A 85 -15.09 3.29 -1.20
C THR A 85 -15.49 3.11 0.26
N GLY A 86 -14.51 2.88 1.15
CA GLY A 86 -14.64 2.97 2.61
C GLY A 86 -14.11 4.30 3.13
N GLU A 87 -13.46 4.28 4.29
CA GLU A 87 -12.79 5.43 4.90
C GLU A 87 -11.28 5.35 4.67
N SER A 88 -10.63 6.51 4.50
CA SER A 88 -9.17 6.60 4.39
C SER A 88 -8.61 7.84 5.07
N ASN A 89 -7.52 7.67 5.82
CA ASN A 89 -6.72 8.74 6.39
C ASN A 89 -5.29 8.59 5.85
N LEU A 90 -4.84 9.50 5.00
CA LEU A 90 -3.59 9.37 4.22
C LEU A 90 -2.64 10.51 4.51
N LYS A 91 -1.65 10.25 5.38
CA LYS A 91 -0.64 11.22 5.80
C LYS A 91 0.71 11.02 5.13
N ASP A 92 1.30 12.10 4.63
CA ASP A 92 2.61 12.08 3.96
C ASP A 92 2.70 11.00 2.85
N CYS A 93 1.59 10.82 2.11
CA CYS A 93 1.45 9.73 1.13
C CYS A 93 1.72 10.21 -0.30
N LEU A 94 2.28 9.32 -1.12
CA LEU A 94 2.50 9.50 -2.56
C LEU A 94 1.71 8.45 -3.32
N ILE A 95 0.74 8.85 -4.14
CA ILE A 95 -0.08 7.95 -4.96
C ILE A 95 0.16 8.29 -6.42
N GLU A 96 0.66 7.33 -7.19
CA GLU A 96 1.05 7.50 -8.59
C GLU A 96 1.98 8.71 -8.81
N GLY A 97 2.96 8.88 -7.91
CA GLY A 97 3.93 9.97 -7.93
C GLY A 97 3.35 11.34 -7.54
N LYS A 98 2.07 11.42 -7.14
CA LYS A 98 1.44 12.66 -6.68
C LYS A 98 1.31 12.61 -5.16
N ALA A 99 1.76 13.68 -4.51
CA ALA A 99 1.46 13.88 -3.10
C ALA A 99 -0.06 13.92 -2.91
N VAL A 100 -0.56 13.11 -1.97
CA VAL A 100 -1.92 13.27 -1.49
C VAL A 100 -1.91 14.55 -0.66
N PRO A 101 -2.68 15.58 -1.05
CA PRO A 101 -2.68 16.82 -0.29
C PRO A 101 -3.28 16.57 1.09
N GLU A 102 -2.46 16.64 2.13
CA GLU A 102 -2.91 17.03 3.46
C GLU A 102 -2.67 18.53 3.63
N ASP A 103 -3.49 19.18 4.46
CA ASP A 103 -3.28 20.58 4.85
C ASP A 103 -1.85 20.76 5.40
N THR A 104 -0.96 21.24 4.53
CA THR A 104 0.38 21.81 4.75
C THR A 104 1.52 20.91 5.27
N SER A 105 2.64 21.02 4.54
CA SER A 105 4.05 20.90 4.97
C SER A 105 4.75 19.52 4.92
N GLU A 106 5.39 19.30 3.76
CA GLU A 106 6.73 18.73 3.53
C GLU A 106 7.08 17.24 3.79
N ASN A 107 7.85 16.73 2.81
CA ASN A 107 8.72 15.55 2.74
C ASN A 107 8.05 14.16 2.73
N GLY A 108 7.84 13.65 1.51
CA GLY A 108 7.52 12.25 1.25
C GLY A 108 8.63 11.29 1.69
N ALA A 109 8.37 9.98 1.62
CA ALA A 109 9.27 8.94 2.09
C ALA A 109 10.66 8.94 1.41
N ASP A 110 11.72 8.66 2.16
CA ASP A 110 13.08 8.42 1.65
C ASP A 110 13.14 7.05 0.94
N LEU A 111 12.68 7.06 -0.31
CA LEU A 111 12.62 5.91 -1.19
C LEU A 111 13.97 5.19 -1.34
N PRO A 112 15.10 5.87 -1.65
CA PRO A 112 16.41 5.22 -1.74
C PRO A 112 16.84 4.51 -0.45
N GLY A 113 16.60 5.11 0.71
CA GLY A 113 16.95 4.52 2.01
C GLY A 113 16.19 3.24 2.31
N LEU A 114 14.89 3.20 2.01
CA LEU A 114 14.03 2.03 2.23
C LEU A 114 14.37 0.87 1.30
N LEU A 115 14.61 1.19 0.03
CA LEU A 115 14.99 0.21 -0.98
C LEU A 115 16.23 -0.58 -0.55
N LYS A 116 17.28 0.13 -0.15
CA LYS A 116 18.54 -0.47 0.26
C LYS A 116 18.44 -1.33 1.53
N ALA A 117 17.51 -1.01 2.43
CA ALA A 117 17.37 -1.71 3.71
C ALA A 117 16.55 -3.01 3.61
N VAL A 118 15.65 -3.11 2.62
CA VAL A 118 14.61 -4.15 2.61
C VAL A 118 14.67 -5.04 1.36
N VAL A 119 15.19 -4.55 0.24
CA VAL A 119 15.17 -5.26 -1.04
C VAL A 119 16.48 -6.06 -1.25
N PRO A 120 16.41 -7.38 -1.51
CA PRO A 120 17.56 -8.18 -1.90
C PRO A 120 18.20 -7.75 -3.23
N ASP A 121 19.52 -7.95 -3.38
CA ASP A 121 20.30 -7.45 -4.53
C ASP A 121 19.82 -7.95 -5.91
N ASP A 122 19.29 -9.18 -5.98
CA ASP A 122 18.74 -9.79 -7.19
C ASP A 122 17.44 -9.13 -7.70
N TYR A 123 16.82 -8.28 -6.89
CA TYR A 123 15.64 -7.50 -7.26
C TYR A 123 15.94 -6.04 -7.62
N CYS A 124 17.19 -5.58 -7.44
CA CYS A 124 17.55 -4.17 -7.66
C CYS A 124 17.45 -3.72 -9.13
N GLU A 125 17.59 -4.63 -10.10
CA GLU A 125 17.46 -4.32 -11.54
C GLU A 125 16.00 -4.09 -12.00
N LYS A 126 15.01 -4.42 -11.15
CA LYS A 126 13.57 -4.27 -11.44
C LYS A 126 12.96 -3.02 -10.76
N LEU A 127 13.76 -2.32 -9.96
CA LEU A 127 13.41 -1.06 -9.29
C LEU A 127 13.52 0.13 -10.25
#